data_AF-A0A7W8NQ42-F1
#
_entry.id   AF-A0A7W8NQ42-F1
#
_cell.length_a   1.000
_cell.length_b   1.000
_cell.length_c   1.000
_cell.angle_alpha   90.00
_cell.angle_beta   90.00
_cell.angle_gamma   90.00
#
_symmetry.space_group_name_H-M   'P 1'
#
loop_
_entity.id
_entity.type
_entity.pdbx_description
1 polymer ?
#
loop_
_entity_poly.entity_id
_entity_poly.type
_entity_poly.pdbx_seq_one_letter_code
_entity_poly.pdbx_strand_id
1 'polypeptide(L)'
;MTDVPGDQGVPEPADAGLLPADLARQLEALGGQLVWRIGKDELSDEVVVRLGFASATPRFAHLARLRSAGDAELQAALAEHRVVIEWVD
;
A
#
# COMPACT_ATOMS: atom_id res chain seq x y z
N MET A 1 7.39 -43.83 -5.13
CA MET A 1 6.43 -42.88 -4.55
C MET A 1 7.27 -41.94 -3.69
N THR A 2 7.84 -40.93 -4.33
CA THR A 2 8.83 -40.03 -3.72
C THR A 2 8.07 -38.89 -3.08
N ASP A 3 8.13 -38.83 -1.76
CA ASP A 3 7.61 -37.74 -0.94
C ASP A 3 8.39 -36.46 -1.27
N VAL A 4 7.67 -35.38 -1.56
CA VAL A 4 8.24 -34.06 -1.88
C VAL A 4 8.12 -33.19 -0.62
N PRO A 5 9.23 -32.83 0.05
CA PRO A 5 9.15 -31.95 1.21
C PRO A 5 9.34 -30.49 0.78
N GLY A 6 8.55 -29.61 1.38
CA GLY A 6 8.91 -28.20 1.51
C GLY A 6 8.10 -27.20 0.67
N ASP A 7 6.79 -27.14 0.89
CA ASP A 7 6.08 -25.86 0.72
C ASP A 7 6.38 -25.01 1.96
N GLN A 8 7.56 -24.37 1.98
CA GLN A 8 7.92 -23.46 3.06
C GLN A 8 7.05 -22.22 2.93
N GLY A 9 6.22 -22.02 3.96
CA GLY A 9 5.21 -21.00 4.05
C GLY A 9 5.70 -19.65 3.57
N VAL A 10 4.90 -19.08 2.68
CA VAL A 10 4.85 -17.63 2.44
C VAL A 10 4.91 -16.97 3.82
N PRO A 11 5.83 -16.02 4.08
CA PRO A 11 5.87 -15.35 5.37
C PRO A 11 4.52 -14.69 5.58
N GLU A 12 3.72 -15.24 6.50
CA GLU A 12 2.49 -14.60 6.96
C GLU A 12 2.89 -13.23 7.49
N PRO A 13 2.20 -12.15 7.08
CA PRO A 13 2.49 -10.83 7.59
C PRO A 13 2.39 -10.88 9.12
N ALA A 14 3.52 -10.58 9.78
CA ALA A 14 3.78 -10.87 11.19
C ALA A 14 2.81 -10.23 12.21
N ASP A 15 1.82 -9.45 11.74
CA ASP A 15 0.85 -8.72 12.55
C ASP A 15 -0.63 -9.11 12.28
N ALA A 16 -0.93 -9.98 11.30
CA ALA A 16 -2.31 -10.28 10.93
C ALA A 16 -3.09 -11.07 12.01
N GLY A 17 -2.39 -11.76 12.92
CA GLY A 17 -3.00 -12.51 14.01
C GLY A 17 -3.41 -11.69 15.25
N LEU A 18 -3.05 -10.40 15.32
CA LEU A 18 -3.27 -9.56 16.50
C LEU A 18 -4.57 -8.74 16.46
N LEU A 19 -5.21 -8.64 15.29
CA LEU A 19 -6.43 -7.86 15.13
C LEU A 19 -7.68 -8.74 15.33
N PRO A 20 -8.69 -8.27 16.08
CA PRO A 20 -9.98 -8.95 16.11
C PRO A 20 -10.51 -9.17 14.69
N ALA A 21 -11.01 -10.38 14.40
CA ALA A 21 -11.43 -10.76 13.04
C ALA A 21 -12.47 -9.80 12.43
N ASP A 22 -13.37 -9.26 13.26
CA ASP A 22 -14.35 -8.26 12.81
C ASP A 22 -13.70 -6.91 12.46
N LEU A 23 -12.67 -6.49 13.20
CA LEU A 23 -11.92 -5.28 12.89
C LEU A 23 -11.14 -5.44 11.58
N ALA A 24 -10.48 -6.59 11.39
CA ALA A 24 -9.77 -6.88 10.13
C ALA A 24 -10.74 -6.82 8.93
N ARG A 25 -11.92 -7.43 9.05
CA ARG A 25 -12.96 -7.37 8.00
C ARG A 25 -13.44 -5.93 7.75
N GLN A 26 -13.61 -5.13 8.81
CA GLN A 26 -14.03 -3.73 8.68
C GLN A 26 -12.96 -2.87 7.99
N LEU A 27 -11.68 -3.09 8.32
CA LEU A 27 -10.56 -2.37 7.69
C LEU A 27 -10.39 -2.77 6.22
N GLU A 28 -10.56 -4.03 5.86
CA GLU A 28 -10.58 -4.44 4.45
C GLU A 28 -11.75 -3.82 3.69
N ALA A 29 -12.95 -3.85 4.28
CA ALA A 29 -14.13 -3.23 3.69
C ALA A 29 -13.98 -1.72 3.52
N LEU A 30 -13.30 -1.06 4.46
CA LEU A 30 -12.94 0.35 4.38
C LEU A 30 -11.90 0.59 3.27
N GLY A 31 -10.82 -0.19 3.25
CA GLY A 31 -9.74 -0.08 2.27
C GLY A 31 -10.23 -0.20 0.83
N GLY A 32 -11.22 -1.07 0.58
CA GLY A 32 -11.88 -1.20 -0.73
C GLY A 32 -12.74 0.00 -1.15
N GLN A 33 -13.09 0.90 -0.22
CA GLN A 33 -13.85 2.13 -0.50
C GLN A 33 -12.96 3.37 -0.61
N LEU A 34 -11.68 3.25 -0.27
CA LEU A 34 -10.71 4.34 -0.40
C LEU A 34 -10.22 4.45 -1.84
N VAL A 35 -9.89 5.67 -2.23
CA VAL A 35 -9.16 5.97 -3.47
C VAL A 35 -7.67 5.92 -3.16
N TRP A 36 -6.95 5.11 -3.94
CA TRP A 36 -5.51 4.93 -3.81
C TRP A 36 -4.80 5.51 -5.03
N ARG A 37 -3.74 6.28 -4.80
CA ARG A 37 -2.81 6.73 -5.84
C ARG A 37 -1.39 6.50 -5.37
N ILE A 38 -0.61 5.80 -6.19
CA ILE A 38 0.78 5.48 -5.89
C ILE A 38 1.64 6.05 -7.00
N GLY A 39 2.75 6.66 -6.63
CA GLY A 39 3.76 7.08 -7.58
C GLY A 39 4.94 7.74 -6.90
N LYS A 40 5.97 8.05 -7.68
CA LYS A 40 7.18 8.69 -7.18
C LYS A 40 6.99 10.21 -7.15
N ASP A 41 7.44 10.84 -6.08
CA ASP A 41 7.49 12.30 -6.02
C ASP A 41 8.39 12.87 -7.13
N GLU A 42 8.14 14.11 -7.57
CA GLU A 42 8.88 14.71 -8.68
C GLU A 42 10.27 15.22 -8.29
N LEU A 43 10.45 15.63 -7.04
CA LEU A 43 11.67 16.30 -6.58
C LEU A 43 12.53 15.41 -5.69
N SER A 44 11.96 14.31 -5.19
CA SER A 44 12.65 13.33 -4.37
C SER A 44 12.61 11.92 -4.98
N ASP A 45 13.34 11.02 -4.34
CA ASP A 45 13.27 9.59 -4.63
C ASP A 45 12.15 8.87 -3.86
N GLU A 46 11.32 9.59 -3.11
CA GLU A 46 10.27 8.98 -2.29
C GLU A 46 9.13 8.42 -3.15
N VAL A 47 8.59 7.29 -2.70
CA VAL A 47 7.35 6.73 -3.27
C VAL A 47 6.19 7.13 -2.37
N VAL A 48 5.27 7.91 -2.93
CA VAL A 48 4.14 8.47 -2.22
C VAL A 48 2.89 7.62 -2.48
N VAL A 49 2.19 7.27 -1.41
CA VAL A 49 0.91 6.58 -1.42
C VAL A 49 -0.14 7.53 -0.87
N ARG A 50 -1.01 8.04 -1.74
CA ARG A 50 -2.13 8.92 -1.38
C ARG A 50 -3.40 8.12 -1.21
N LEU A 51 -4.07 8.35 -0.07
CA LEU A 51 -5.27 7.66 0.37
C LEU A 51 -6.35 8.69 0.68
N GLY A 52 -7.60 8.42 0.34
CA GLY A 52 -8.70 9.29 0.74
C GLY A 52 -10.04 8.66 0.42
N PHE A 53 -11.11 9.19 1.02
CA PHE A 53 -12.46 8.76 0.67
C PHE A 53 -12.79 9.11 -0.79
N ALA A 54 -13.71 8.37 -1.41
CA ALA A 54 -14.19 8.70 -2.76
C ALA A 54 -14.72 10.15 -2.87
N SER A 55 -15.25 10.72 -1.78
CA SER A 55 -15.66 12.13 -1.71
C SER A 55 -14.50 13.13 -1.87
N ALA A 56 -13.28 12.74 -1.53
CA ALA A 56 -12.07 13.55 -1.64
C ALA A 56 -11.47 13.56 -3.06
N THR A 57 -12.01 12.78 -4.00
CA THR A 57 -11.49 12.66 -5.38
C THR A 57 -11.17 14.01 -6.06
N PRO A 58 -11.99 15.09 -5.94
CA PRO A 58 -11.66 16.37 -6.56
C PRO A 58 -10.35 16.99 -6.03
N ARG A 59 -9.96 16.71 -4.78
CA ARG A 59 -8.76 17.26 -4.16
C ARG A 59 -7.48 16.59 -4.65
N PHE A 60 -7.52 15.31 -5.01
CA PHE A 60 -6.39 14.62 -5.64
C PHE A 60 -5.91 15.33 -6.91
N ALA A 61 -6.81 15.94 -7.67
CA ALA A 61 -6.48 16.66 -8.90
C ALA A 61 -5.67 17.95 -8.66
N HIS A 62 -5.70 18.49 -7.43
CA HIS A 62 -5.00 19.72 -7.05
C HIS A 62 -3.62 19.44 -6.42
N LEU A 63 -3.29 18.18 -6.16
CA LEU A 63 -2.00 17.78 -5.61
C LEU A 63 -0.93 17.68 -6.71
N ALA A 64 0.34 17.84 -6.31
CA ALA A 64 1.47 17.67 -7.22
C ALA A 64 1.43 16.30 -7.90
N ARG A 65 1.71 16.25 -9.20
CA ARG A 65 1.61 14.99 -9.96
C ARG A 65 2.71 14.04 -9.52
N LEU A 66 2.34 12.78 -9.30
CA LEU A 66 3.32 11.72 -9.08
C LEU A 66 3.76 11.14 -10.42
N ARG A 67 5.05 10.83 -10.53
CA ARG A 67 5.57 10.03 -11.64
C ARG A 67 5.16 8.57 -11.47
N SER A 68 4.99 7.86 -12.57
CA SER A 68 4.76 6.42 -12.53
C SER A 68 5.95 5.73 -11.86
N ALA A 69 5.69 4.99 -10.78
CA ALA A 69 6.64 4.07 -10.16
C ALA A 69 6.27 2.65 -10.57
N GLY A 70 7.26 1.85 -10.97
CA GLY A 70 7.05 0.42 -11.24
C GLY A 70 7.19 -0.42 -9.97
N ASP A 71 6.77 -1.68 -10.03
CA ASP A 71 6.80 -2.59 -8.88
C ASP A 71 8.19 -2.72 -8.25
N ALA A 72 9.25 -2.83 -9.06
CA ALA A 72 10.62 -2.94 -8.57
C ALA A 72 11.07 -1.70 -7.79
N GLU A 73 10.65 -0.51 -8.23
CA GLU A 73 10.96 0.75 -7.56
C GLU A 73 10.17 0.91 -6.26
N LEU A 74 8.90 0.49 -6.25
CA LEU A 74 8.09 0.43 -5.03
C LEU A 74 8.72 -0.54 -4.01
N GLN A 75 9.15 -1.73 -4.42
CA GLN A 75 9.80 -2.69 -3.54
C GLN A 75 11.12 -2.15 -2.97
N ALA A 76 11.93 -1.48 -3.79
CA ALA A 76 13.15 -0.83 -3.32
C ALA A 76 12.84 0.29 -2.31
N ALA A 77 11.85 1.13 -2.58
CA ALA A 77 11.43 2.18 -1.65
C ALA A 77 10.89 1.62 -0.33
N LEU A 78 10.16 0.50 -0.35
CA LEU A 78 9.73 -0.20 0.86
C LEU A 78 10.92 -0.72 1.68
N ALA A 79 11.88 -1.39 1.02
CA ALA A 79 13.08 -1.92 1.67
C ALA A 79 13.97 -0.82 2.27
N GLU A 80 13.99 0.35 1.63
CA GLU A 80 14.79 1.50 2.05
C GLU A 80 14.03 2.48 2.96
N HIS A 81 12.79 2.17 3.35
CA HIS A 81 11.92 3.03 4.15
C HIS A 81 11.68 4.44 3.56
N ARG A 82 11.61 4.53 2.22
CA ARG A 82 11.34 5.77 1.46
C ARG A 82 9.89 5.85 0.96
N VAL A 83 8.97 5.17 1.64
CA VAL A 83 7.54 5.24 1.33
C VAL A 83 6.87 6.25 2.24
N VAL A 84 6.18 7.22 1.65
CA VAL A 84 5.41 8.25 2.35
C VAL A 84 3.93 8.00 2.14
N ILE A 85 3.17 7.92 3.23
CA ILE A 85 1.72 7.75 3.17
C ILE A 85 1.06 9.10 3.47
N GLU A 86 0.24 9.57 2.53
CA GLU A 86 -0.48 10.84 2.62
C GLU A 86 -1.99 10.59 2.68
N TRP A 87 -2.65 11.15 3.69
CA TRP A 87 -4.11 11.20 3.75
C TRP A 87 -4.63 12.46 3.05
N VAL A 88 -5.63 12.26 2.19
CA VAL A 88 -6.31 13.31 1.42
C VAL A 88 -7.75 13.39 1.94
N ASP A 89 -8.02 14.42 2.74
CA ASP A 89 -9.38 14.81 3.12
C ASP A 89 -10.18 15.32 1.94
#